data_AF-A0A8T5XE85-F1
#
_entry.id   AF-A0A8T5XE85-F1
#
_cell.length_a   1.000
_cell.length_b   1.000
_cell.length_c   1.000
_cell.angle_alpha   90.00
_cell.angle_beta   90.00
_cell.angle_gamma   90.00
#
_symmetry.space_group_name_H-M   'P 1'
#
loop_
_entity.id
_entity.type
_entity.pdbx_description
1 polymer ?
#
loop_
_entity_poly.entity_id
_entity_poly.type
_entity_poly.pdbx_seq_one_letter_code
_entity_poly.pdbx_strand_id
1 'polypeptide(L)' 'MKKISLEELILFHKKIVKQTGGSSEIRDITLVESALKNVDMSFGGKDLYPSIKEKISVRNFSNFYPF' A
#
# COMPACT_ATOMS: atom_id res chain seq x y z
N MET A 1 -14.38 -1.66 4.68
CA MET A 1 -13.16 -0.83 4.73
C MET A 1 -13.23 0.19 3.62
N LYS A 2 -12.82 1.43 3.86
CA LYS A 2 -12.68 2.43 2.79
C LYS A 2 -11.48 2.01 1.93
N LYS A 3 -11.71 1.65 0.68
CA LYS A 3 -10.63 1.32 -0.27
C LYS A 3 -10.00 2.63 -0.72
N ILE A 4 -8.67 2.70 -0.65
CA ILE A 4 -7.90 3.85 -1.13
C ILE A 4 -7.47 3.52 -2.56
N SER A 5 -7.68 4.46 -3.46
CA SER A 5 -7.25 4.37 -4.86
C SER A 5 -5.74 4.51 -5.00
N LEU A 6 -5.20 4.07 -6.14
CA LEU A 6 -3.80 4.26 -6.51
C LEU A 6 -3.40 5.75 -6.45
N GLU A 7 -4.28 6.63 -6.94
CA GLU A 7 -4.09 8.08 -6.98
C GLU A 7 -3.97 8.68 -5.57
N GLU A 8 -4.86 8.28 -4.67
CA GLU A 8 -4.80 8.71 -3.27
C GLU A 8 -3.52 8.22 -2.59
N LEU A 9 -3.07 7.00 -2.88
CA LEU A 9 -1.85 6.44 -2.33
C LEU A 9 -0.62 7.25 -2.76
N ILE A 10 -0.52 7.57 -4.05
CA ILE A 10 0.55 8.40 -4.61
C ILE A 10 0.52 9.81 -4.00
N LEU A 11 -0.68 10.38 -3.82
CA LEU A 11 -0.85 11.68 -3.17
C LEU A 11 -0.37 11.65 -1.71
N PHE A 12 -0.68 10.60 -0.96
CA PHE A 12 -0.21 10.42 0.41
C PHE A 12 1.30 10.28 0.46
N HIS A 13 1.89 9.46 -0.41
CA HIS A 13 3.34 9.29 -0.50
C HIS A 13 4.05 10.65 -0.76
N LYS A 14 3.57 11.42 -1.74
CA LYS A 14 4.09 12.77 -2.02
C LYS A 14 3.98 13.72 -0.81
N LYS A 15 2.87 13.66 -0.06
CA LYS A 15 2.68 14.47 1.16
C LYS A 15 3.65 14.08 2.27
N ILE A 16 3.88 12.78 2.47
CA ILE A 16 4.82 12.26 3.47
C ILE A 16 6.25 12.67 3.12
N VAL A 17 6.70 12.41 1.89
CA VAL A 17 8.04 12.79 1.42
C VAL A 17 8.28 14.30 1.54
N LYS A 18 7.26 15.12 1.22
CA LYS A 18 7.32 16.57 1.39
C LYS A 18 7.53 17.00 2.85
N GLN A 19 7.05 16.23 3.82
CA GLN A 19 7.16 16.56 5.25
C GLN A 19 8.39 15.94 5.93
N THR A 20 8.78 14.73 5.56
CA THR A 20 9.86 13.99 6.24
C THR A 20 11.21 14.10 5.54
N GLY A 21 11.23 14.55 4.28
CA GLY A 21 12.37 14.35 3.39
C GLY A 21 12.46 12.89 2.93
N GLY A 22 12.90 12.68 1.69
CA GLY A 22 12.97 11.36 1.03
C GLY A 22 12.90 11.47 -0.49
N SER A 23 13.01 10.34 -1.21
CA SER A 23 12.76 10.32 -2.65
C SER A 23 11.26 10.27 -2.92
N SER A 24 10.78 11.10 -3.86
CA SER A 24 9.40 11.08 -4.33
C SER A 24 9.22 10.18 -5.57
N GLU A 25 10.26 9.45 -5.94
CA GLU A 25 10.26 8.57 -7.10
C GLU A 25 9.37 7.36 -6.82
N ILE A 26 8.57 7.00 -7.82
CA ILE A 26 7.81 5.76 -7.80
C ILE A 26 8.65 4.78 -8.60
N ARG A 27 9.19 3.76 -7.92
CA ARG A 27 10.08 2.79 -8.56
C ARG A 27 9.34 1.99 -9.63
N ASP A 28 8.10 1.58 -9.34
CA ASP A 28 7.23 0.91 -10.30
C ASP A 28 5.74 1.01 -9.89
N ILE A 29 4.92 1.63 -10.75
CA ILE A 29 3.48 1.79 -10.54
C ILE A 29 2.77 0.43 -10.46
N THR A 30 3.22 -0.56 -11.22
CA THR A 30 2.63 -1.91 -11.20
C THR A 30 2.89 -2.61 -9.86
N LEU A 31 4.01 -2.30 -9.21
CA LEU A 31 4.33 -2.79 -7.88
C LEU A 31 3.45 -2.12 -6.81
N VAL A 32 3.11 -0.84 -6.98
CA VAL A 32 2.14 -0.13 -6.13
C VAL A 32 0.73 -0.72 -6.29
N GLU A 33 0.31 -1.05 -7.50
CA GLU A 33 -0.98 -1.72 -7.73
C GLU A 33 -1.02 -3.13 -7.12
N SER A 34 0.07 -3.88 -7.21
CA SER A 34 0.22 -5.19 -6.56
C SER A 34 0.14 -5.07 -5.04
N ALA A 35 0.83 -4.08 -4.47
CA ALA A 35 0.78 -3.74 -3.05
C ALA A 35 -0.66 -3.46 -2.54
N LEU A 36 -1.45 -2.74 -3.34
CA LEU A 36 -2.87 -2.49 -3.01
C LEU A 36 -3.72 -3.76 -3.07
N LYS A 37 -3.44 -4.66 -4.02
CA LYS A 37 -4.16 -5.93 -4.16
C LYS A 37 -3.77 -6.95 -3.08
N ASN A 38 -2.54 -6.88 -2.55
CA ASN A 38 -2.07 -7.80 -1.51
C ASN A 38 -2.90 -7.75 -0.22
N VAL A 39 -3.49 -6.60 0.12
CA VAL A 39 -4.29 -6.42 1.34
C VAL A 39 -5.60 -7.23 1.30
N ASP A 40 -6.12 -7.48 0.10
CA ASP A 40 -7.33 -8.27 -0.15
C ASP A 40 -7.00 -9.72 -0.60
N MET A 41 -5.75 -10.16 -0.41
CA MET A 41 -5.35 -11.51 -0.82
C MET A 41 -6.03 -12.57 0.05
N SER A 42 -6.54 -13.62 -0.60
CA SER A 42 -7.13 -14.78 0.05
C SER A 42 -6.45 -16.05 -0.42
N PHE A 43 -6.24 -17.01 0.47
CA PHE A 43 -5.71 -18.34 0.13
C PHE A 43 -6.71 -19.41 0.59
N GLY A 44 -7.09 -20.31 -0.32
CA GLY A 44 -8.06 -21.37 -0.02
C GLY A 44 -9.44 -20.85 0.42
N GLY A 45 -9.88 -19.69 -0.09
CA GLY A 45 -11.16 -19.08 0.26
C GLY A 45 -11.19 -18.39 1.63
N LYS A 46 -10.04 -18.30 2.33
CA LYS A 46 -9.90 -17.55 3.58
C LYS A 46 -9.06 -16.30 3.34
N ASP A 47 -9.52 -15.16 3.86
CA ASP A 47 -8.73 -13.92 3.91
C ASP A 47 -7.40 -14.21 4.61
N LEU A 48 -6.28 -13.90 3.96
CA LEU A 48 -4.94 -14.06 4.56
C LEU A 48 -4.73 -13.11 5.74
N TYR A 49 -5.45 -11.98 5.73
CA TYR A 49 -5.33 -10.93 6.74
C TYR A 49 -6.72 -10.62 7.32
N PRO A 50 -7.27 -11.48 8.18
CA PRO A 50 -8.64 -11.33 8.66
C PRO A 50 -8.83 -10.11 9.57
N SER A 51 -7.78 -9.66 10.27
CA SER A 51 -7.87 -8.49 11.15
C SER A 51 -7.49 -7.17 10.46
N ILE A 52 -8.11 -6.09 10.93
CA ILE A 52 -7.82 -4.72 10.46
C ILE A 52 -6.34 -4.37 10.68
N LYS A 53 -5.73 -4.84 11.77
CA LYS A 53 -4.33 -4.55 12.10
C LYS A 53 -3.36 -5.25 11.13
N GLU A 54 -3.64 -6.50 10.76
CA GLU A 54 -2.84 -7.23 9.78
C GLU A 54 -2.93 -6.58 8.39
N LYS A 55 -4.15 -6.19 7.97
CA LYS A 55 -4.35 -5.44 6.71
C LYS A 55 -3.57 -4.13 6.71
N ILE A 56 -3.51 -3.40 7.84
CA ILE A 56 -2.72 -2.16 7.96
C ILE A 56 -1.21 -2.42 7.92
N SER A 57 -0.73 -3.50 8.56
CA SER A 57 0.69 -3.86 8.61
C SER A 57 1.22 -4.22 7.22
N VAL A 58 0.51 -5.11 6.52
CA VAL A 58 0.84 -5.52 5.14
C VAL A 58 0.82 -4.32 4.21
N ARG A 59 -0.19 -3.46 4.35
CA ARG A 59 -0.31 -2.25 3.55
C ARG A 59 0.86 -1.28 3.76
N ASN A 60 1.33 -1.10 4.99
CA ASN A 60 2.51 -0.28 5.25
C ASN A 60 3.75 -0.92 4.63
N PHE A 61 3.98 -2.21 4.86
CA PHE A 61 5.12 -2.92 4.31
C PHE A 61 5.15 -2.86 2.77
N SER A 62 4.02 -3.14 2.12
CA SER A 62 3.90 -3.07 0.67
C SER A 62 3.94 -1.64 0.11
N ASN A 63 3.73 -0.61 0.94
CA ASN A 63 3.94 0.78 0.54
C ASN A 63 5.42 1.17 0.55
N PHE A 64 6.25 0.66 1.46
CA PHE A 64 7.66 1.05 1.53
C PHE A 64 8.55 0.41 0.45
N TYR A 65 8.09 -0.65 -0.20
CA TYR A 65 8.84 -1.34 -1.25
C TYR A 65 8.79 -0.72 -2.67
N PRO A 66 7.65 -0.14 -3.13
CA PRO A 66 7.54 0.46 -4.46
C PRO A 66 7.96 1.94 -4.57
N PHE A 67 8.25 2.61 -3.46
CA PHE A 67 8.73 4.01 -3.43
C PHE A 67 10.18 4.07 -2.96
#